data_AF-A0A9P0LP95-F1
#
_entry.id   AF-A0A9P0LP95-F1
#
_cell.length_a   1.000
_cell.length_b   1.000
_cell.length_c   1.000
_cell.angle_alpha   90.00
_cell.angle_beta   90.00
_cell.angle_gamma   90.00
#
_symmetry.space_group_name_H-M   'P 1'
#
loop_
_entity.id
_entity.type
_entity.pdbx_description
1 polymer ?
#
loop_
_entity_poly.entity_id
_entity_poly.type
_entity_poly.pdbx_seq_one_letter_code
_entity_poly.pdbx_strand_id
1 'polypeptide(L)' 'MECQILAQPIEHSLKPINLYSKLCVGIGTDTCNLMLGEQKGAEMELQKCLPNALKTPCANHALNLSISKSSSA' A
#
# COMPACT_ATOMS: atom_id res chain seq x y z
N MET A 1 3.43 9.17 -12.52
CA MET A 1 2.16 8.98 -13.24
C MET A 1 1.56 7.64 -12.86
N GLU A 2 2.31 6.54 -12.93
CA GLU A 2 1.83 5.17 -12.63
C GLU A 2 1.21 4.98 -11.24
N CYS A 3 1.76 5.59 -10.19
CA CYS A 3 1.25 5.36 -8.85
C CYS A 3 -0.09 6.06 -8.54
N GLN A 4 -0.40 7.15 -9.26
CA GLN A 4 -1.76 7.71 -9.24
C GLN A 4 -2.76 6.76 -9.91
N ILE A 5 -2.32 6.01 -10.93
CA ILE A 5 -3.18 5.03 -11.63
C ILE A 5 -3.58 3.89 -10.68
N LEU A 6 -2.77 3.54 -9.67
CA LEU A 6 -3.13 2.52 -8.68
C LEU A 6 -3.94 3.06 -7.50
N ALA A 7 -3.67 4.29 -7.06
CA ALA A 7 -4.41 4.90 -5.95
C ALA A 7 -5.87 5.28 -6.34
N GLN A 8 -6.09 5.75 -7.57
CA GLN A 8 -7.40 6.22 -8.04
C GLN A 8 -8.49 5.12 -8.06
N PRO A 9 -8.23 3.89 -8.58
CA PRO A 9 -9.20 2.79 -8.50
C PRO A 9 -9.58 2.44 -7.07
N ILE A 10 -8.61 2.42 -6.15
CA ILE A 10 -8.87 2.12 -4.73
C ILE A 10 -9.77 3.20 -4.13
N GLU A 11 -9.49 4.48 -4.38
CA GLU A 11 -10.35 5.59 -3.94
C GLU A 11 -11.78 5.46 -4.50
N HIS A 12 -11.90 5.08 -5.79
CA HIS A 12 -13.20 4.86 -6.42
C HIS A 12 -13.95 3.65 -5.84
N SER A 13 -13.27 2.59 -5.43
CA SER A 13 -13.87 1.44 -4.76
C SER A 13 -14.28 1.71 -3.31
N LEU A 14 -13.63 2.66 -2.63
CA LEU A 14 -13.92 3.01 -1.23
C LEU A 14 -15.10 3.98 -1.09
N LYS A 15 -15.34 4.87 -2.07
CA LYS A 15 -16.45 5.85 -2.04
C LYS A 15 -17.86 5.23 -1.90
N PRO A 16 -18.23 4.16 -2.62
CA PRO A 16 -19.59 3.60 -2.58
C PRO A 16 -19.94 2.92 -1.25
N ILE A 17 -18.94 2.40 -0.54
CA ILE A 17 -19.12 1.64 0.70
C ILE A 17 -19.08 2.52 1.96
N ASN A 18 -19.06 3.85 1.79
CA ASN A 18 -18.98 4.84 2.87
C ASN A 18 -17.90 4.50 3.91
N LEU A 19 -16.80 3.87 3.47
CA LEU A 19 -15.63 3.68 4.30
C LEU A 19 -15.01 5.05 4.50
N TYR A 20 -15.30 5.64 5.65
CA TYR A 20 -14.75 6.93 6.03
C TYR A 20 -13.23 6.85 5.95
N SER A 21 -12.64 7.60 5.02
CA SER A 21 -11.20 7.70 4.83
C SER A 21 -10.44 8.04 6.11
N LYS A 22 -11.11 8.68 7.07
CA LYS A 22 -10.60 9.02 8.40
C LYS A 22 -10.55 7.84 9.38
N LEU A 23 -11.27 6.75 9.13
CA LEU A 23 -11.27 5.55 9.97
C LEU A 23 -10.25 4.51 9.50
N CYS A 24 -9.64 4.70 8.33
CA CYS A 24 -8.56 3.85 7.86
C CYS A 24 -7.31 4.11 8.72
N VAL A 25 -6.84 3.08 9.42
CA VAL A 25 -5.67 3.14 10.30
C VAL A 25 -4.41 2.52 9.68
N GLY A 26 -4.56 1.79 8.57
CA GLY A 26 -3.45 1.08 7.95
C GLY A 26 -3.63 0.84 6.45
N ILE A 27 -2.53 0.99 5.70
CA ILE A 27 -2.41 0.59 4.30
C ILE A 27 -1.41 -0.56 4.27
N GLY A 28 -1.88 -1.76 3.93
CA GLY A 28 -1.08 -2.97 3.85
C GLY A 28 -0.83 -3.37 2.41
N THR A 29 0.41 -3.23 1.92
CA THR A 29 0.75 -3.60 0.54
C THR A 29 2.05 -4.38 0.46
N ASP A 30 2.28 -5.03 -0.67
CA ASP A 30 3.56 -5.64 -0.98
C ASP A 30 4.61 -4.56 -1.16
N THR A 31 5.80 -4.79 -0.64
CA THR A 31 6.89 -3.81 -0.56
C THR A 31 7.61 -3.59 -1.89
N CYS A 32 6.93 -3.78 -3.01
CA CYS A 32 7.53 -3.54 -4.32
C CYS A 32 7.70 -2.05 -4.58
N ASN A 33 8.69 -1.67 -5.40
CA ASN A 33 9.06 -0.28 -5.63
C ASN A 33 7.89 0.61 -6.09
N LEU A 34 6.92 0.04 -6.81
CA LEU A 34 5.73 0.74 -7.29
C LEU A 34 4.79 1.16 -6.15
N MET A 35 4.71 0.37 -5.07
CA MET A 35 3.88 0.66 -3.90
C MET A 35 4.62 1.54 -2.90
N LEU A 36 5.88 1.22 -2.59
CA LEU A 36 6.66 1.87 -1.53
C LEU A 36 7.42 3.14 -1.94
N GLY A 37 7.61 3.39 -3.24
CA GLY A 37 8.54 4.41 -3.73
C GLY A 37 8.49 5.72 -2.95
N GLU A 38 9.63 6.16 -2.41
CA GLU A 38 9.69 7.27 -1.45
C GLU A 38 9.19 8.61 -2.00
N GLN A 39 9.34 8.84 -3.31
CA GLN A 39 8.93 10.09 -3.95
C GLN A 39 7.56 10.03 -4.64
N LYS A 40 7.12 8.83 -5.05
CA LYS A 40 5.92 8.66 -5.89
C LYS A 40 5.15 7.36 -5.65
N GLY A 41 5.34 6.61 -4.57
CA GLY A 41 4.71 5.30 -4.37
C GLY A 41 3.17 5.37 -4.22
N ALA A 42 2.47 4.30 -4.61
CA ALA A 42 1.01 4.25 -4.52
C ALA A 42 0.51 4.43 -3.08
N GLU A 43 1.23 3.92 -2.07
CA GLU A 43 0.87 4.11 -0.67
C GLU A 43 0.94 5.58 -0.24
N MET A 44 1.91 6.34 -0.77
CA MET A 44 2.04 7.77 -0.45
C MET A 44 0.86 8.57 -1.03
N GLU A 45 0.44 8.24 -2.25
CA GLU A 45 -0.76 8.85 -2.85
C GLU A 45 -2.03 8.48 -2.07
N LEU A 46 -2.16 7.22 -1.62
CA LEU A 46 -3.29 6.78 -0.78
C LEU A 46 -3.31 7.48 0.58
N GLN A 47 -2.15 7.71 1.21
CA GLN A 47 -2.05 8.42 2.49
C GLN A 47 -2.54 9.87 2.41
N LYS A 48 -2.48 10.53 1.25
CA LYS A 48 -3.07 11.88 1.06
C LYS A 48 -4.60 11.86 1.23
N CYS A 49 -5.23 10.78 0.78
CA CYS A 49 -6.68 10.59 0.89
C CYS A 49 -7.09 9.89 2.19
N LEU A 50 -6.18 9.13 2.82
CA LEU A 50 -6.36 8.35 4.05
C LEU A 50 -5.40 8.86 5.16
N PRO A 51 -5.65 10.05 5.73
CA PRO A 51 -4.65 10.77 6.54
C PRO A 51 -4.25 10.07 7.84
N ASN A 52 -5.09 9.17 8.34
CA ASN A 52 -4.83 8.42 9.58
C ASN A 52 -4.20 7.05 9.33
N ALA A 53 -4.00 6.67 8.06
CA ALA A 53 -3.53 5.35 7.70
C ALA A 53 -2.00 5.27 7.73
N LEU A 54 -1.48 4.34 8.53
CA LEU A 54 -0.06 4.03 8.59
C LEU A 54 0.32 2.97 7.54
N LYS A 55 1.50 3.12 6.95
CA LYS A 55 2.06 2.06 6.09
C LYS A 55 2.35 0.83 6.93
N THR A 56 1.82 -0.30 6.51
CA THR A 56 1.96 -1.59 7.19
C THR A 56 2.58 -2.58 6.21
N PRO A 57 3.84 -3.00 6.40
CA PRO A 57 4.46 -3.95 5.48
C PRO A 57 3.72 -5.29 5.49
N CYS A 58 3.58 -5.91 4.31
CA CYS A 58 2.97 -7.23 4.18
C CYS A 58 3.86 -8.31 4.83
N ALA A 59 3.39 -8.88 5.94
CA ALA A 59 4.13 -9.92 6.68
C ALA A 59 4.34 -11.19 5.84
N ASN A 60 3.34 -11.57 5.03
CA ASN A 60 3.45 -12.71 4.12
C ASN A 60 4.52 -12.48 3.05
N HIS A 61 4.61 -11.26 2.53
CA HIS A 61 5.66 -10.87 1.58
C HIS A 61 7.05 -10.91 2.25
N ALA A 62 7.18 -10.37 3.47
CA ALA A 62 8.43 -10.40 4.22
C ALA A 62 8.89 -11.84 4.53
N LEU A 63 7.96 -12.73 4.88
CA LEU A 63 8.24 -14.15 5.08
C LEU A 63 8.72 -14.82 3.79
N ASN A 64 7.99 -14.64 2.69
CA ASN A 64 8.36 -15.22 1.40
C ASN A 64 9.72 -14.73 0.92
N LEU A 65 10.03 -13.44 1.09
CA LEU A 65 11.37 -12.90 0.80
C LEU A 65 12.46 -13.57 1.65
N SER A 66 12.18 -13.83 2.92
CA SER A 66 13.12 -14.48 3.83
C SER A 66 13.37 -15.94 3.41
N ILE A 67 12.30 -16.69 3.10
CA ILE A 67 12.40 -18.06 2.61
C ILE A 67 13.19 -18.11 1.30
N SER A 68 12.88 -17.26 0.31
CA SER A 68 13.57 -17.22 -0.98
C SER A 68 15.05 -16.89 -0.86
N LYS A 69 15.43 -15.99 0.06
CA LYS A 69 16.83 -15.67 0.34
C LYS A 69 17.55 -16.87 0.96
N SER A 70 16.90 -17.56 1.90
CA SER A 70 17.47 -18.73 2.57
C SER A 70 17.53 -19.97 1.68
N SER A 71 16.61 -20.13 0.73
CA SER A 71 16.60 -21.27 -0.22
C SER A 71 17.63 -21.13 -1.34
N SER A 72 18.17 -19.92 -1.51
CA SER A 72 19.19 -19.62 -2.53
C SER A 72 20.60 -19.56 -1.95
N ALA A 73 20.76 -19.96 -0.67
CA ALA A 73 22.02 -19.97 0.08
C ALA A 73 22.67 -21.36 0.10
#